data_AF-A0A1G7DJ49-F1
#
_entry.id   AF-A0A1G7DJ49-F1
#
_cell.length_a   1.000
_cell.length_b   1.000
_cell.length_c   1.000
_cell.angle_alpha   90.00
_cell.angle_beta   90.00
_cell.angle_gamma   90.00
#
_symmetry.space_group_name_H-M   'P 1'
#
loop_
_entity.id
_entity.type
_entity.pdbx_description
1 polymer ?
#
loop_
_entity_poly.entity_id
_entity_poly.type
_entity_poly.pdbx_seq_one_letter_code
_entity_poly.pdbx_strand_id
1 'polypeptide(L)'
;MNMEEATIIFSLHFKNEDHIIRTYQNEYYSLMTLISAILPVSGFGLCCGMGSCGTCLVEISNKERSYKKPVLACSIAINDQLANMVVLIPDSGY
;
A
#
# COMPACT_ATOMS: atom_id res chain seq x y z
N MET A 1 5.95 -3.44 -27.00
CA MET A 1 4.88 -2.46 -26.75
C MET A 1 5.50 -1.42 -25.84
N ASN A 2 5.78 -0.23 -26.36
CA ASN A 2 6.39 0.85 -25.58
C ASN A 2 5.25 1.62 -24.90
N MET A 3 4.92 1.24 -23.67
CA MET A 3 4.28 2.17 -22.75
C MET A 3 5.44 2.85 -22.03
N GLU A 4 5.56 4.18 -22.11
CA GLU A 4 6.26 4.89 -21.05
C GLU A 4 5.50 4.53 -19.77
N GLU A 5 6.02 3.59 -18.98
CA GLU A 5 5.37 3.18 -17.74
C GLU A 5 5.35 4.40 -16.81
N ALA A 6 4.20 5.06 -16.75
CA ALA A 6 4.02 6.24 -15.91
C ALA A 6 4.36 5.84 -14.47
N THR A 7 5.42 6.43 -13.93
CA THR A 7 5.88 6.13 -12.58
C THR A 7 4.79 6.56 -11.58
N ILE A 8 4.33 5.63 -10.77
CA ILE A 8 3.39 5.86 -9.68
C ILE A 8 4.21 6.20 -8.44
N ILE A 9 3.95 7.36 -7.85
CA ILE A 9 4.67 7.86 -6.68
C ILE A 9 3.67 8.08 -5.54
N PHE A 10 3.94 7.49 -4.39
CA PHE A 10 3.13 7.62 -3.19
C PHE A 10 3.98 7.40 -1.93
N SER A 11 3.40 7.55 -0.75
CA SER A 11 4.13 7.38 0.52
C SER A 11 3.52 6.29 1.38
N LEU A 12 4.37 5.48 2.01
CA LEU A 12 4.00 4.62 3.13
C LEU A 12 4.43 5.29 4.43
N HIS A 13 3.55 5.32 5.43
CA HIS A 13 3.87 5.75 6.78
C HIS A 13 3.82 4.55 7.72
N PHE A 14 4.94 4.23 8.35
CA PHE A 14 5.09 3.08 9.26
C PHE A 14 6.11 3.38 10.35
N LYS A 15 5.80 3.12 11.63
CA LYS A 15 6.71 3.33 12.77
C LYS A 15 7.33 4.74 12.84
N ASN A 16 6.53 5.76 12.58
CA ASN A 16 6.96 7.18 12.48
C ASN A 16 7.95 7.48 11.35
N GLU A 17 8.12 6.58 10.38
CA GLU A 17 8.93 6.78 9.19
C GLU A 17 8.05 6.90 7.95
N ASP A 18 8.41 7.85 7.07
CA ASP A 18 7.80 8.02 5.75
C ASP A 18 8.73 7.42 4.68
N HIS A 19 8.22 6.45 3.93
CA HIS A 19 8.91 5.83 2.81
C HIS A 19 8.28 6.29 1.49
N ILE A 20 9.07 6.98 0.66
CA ILE A 20 8.62 7.37 -0.69
C ILE A 20 8.75 6.16 -1.61
N ILE A 21 7.64 5.74 -2.18
CA ILE A 21 7.56 4.63 -3.12
C ILE A 21 7.55 5.17 -4.54
N ARG A 22 8.35 4.54 -5.39
CA ARG A 22 8.34 4.73 -6.84
C ARG A 22 8.17 3.35 -7.45
N THR A 23 7.08 3.15 -8.17
CA THR A 23 6.74 1.86 -8.77
C THR A 23 6.01 2.09 -10.08
N TYR A 24 5.75 1.00 -10.81
CA TYR A 24 5.01 1.00 -12.06
C TYR A 24 3.76 0.14 -11.95
N GLN A 25 2.81 0.38 -12.84
CA GLN A 25 1.60 -0.43 -12.89
C GLN A 25 1.98 -1.91 -13.09
N ASN A 26 1.38 -2.79 -12.27
CA ASN A 26 1.61 -4.24 -12.27
C ASN A 26 3.02 -4.72 -11.86
N GLU A 27 3.93 -3.85 -11.42
CA GLU A 27 5.22 -4.29 -10.84
C GLU A 27 4.99 -5.15 -9.58
N TYR A 28 3.96 -4.78 -8.81
CA TYR A 28 3.41 -5.59 -7.73
C TYR A 28 1.93 -5.85 -8.00
N TYR A 29 1.47 -7.06 -7.71
CA TYR A 29 0.09 -7.48 -7.93
C TYR A 29 -0.89 -6.64 -7.10
N SER A 30 -0.54 -6.36 -5.85
CA SER A 30 -1.33 -5.54 -4.94
C SER A 30 -0.48 -4.73 -4.00
N LEU A 31 -1.08 -3.73 -3.36
CA LEU A 31 -0.46 -2.94 -2.31
C LEU A 31 0.04 -3.82 -1.15
N MET A 32 -0.65 -4.93 -0.85
CA MET A 32 -0.16 -5.90 0.14
C MET A 32 1.17 -6.51 -0.31
N THR A 33 1.28 -7.00 -1.54
CA THR A 33 2.53 -7.61 -2.02
C THR A 33 3.68 -6.62 -2.04
N LEU A 34 3.41 -5.35 -2.37
CA LEU A 34 4.40 -4.28 -2.32
C LEU A 34 4.87 -4.05 -0.88
N ILE A 35 3.95 -3.80 0.07
CA ILE A 35 4.29 -3.54 1.48
C ILE A 35 5.09 -4.71 2.06
N SER A 36 4.66 -5.95 1.83
CA SER A 36 5.36 -7.15 2.31
C SER A 36 6.77 -7.31 1.74
N ALA A 37 7.05 -6.78 0.55
CA ALA A 37 8.36 -6.86 -0.08
C ALA A 37 9.36 -5.87 0.53
N ILE A 38 8.89 -4.73 1.03
CA ILE A 38 9.76 -3.61 1.44
C ILE A 38 9.74 -3.29 2.93
N LEU A 39 8.69 -3.68 3.66
CA LEU A 39 8.54 -3.39 5.09
C LEU A 39 8.33 -4.67 5.92
N PRO A 40 9.07 -4.84 7.03
CA PRO A 40 8.89 -5.97 7.93
C PRO A 40 7.74 -5.73 8.91
N VAL A 41 6.51 -5.78 8.42
CA VAL A 41 5.29 -5.62 9.23
C VAL A 41 4.86 -6.98 9.81
N SER A 42 5.03 -7.18 11.12
CA SER A 42 4.67 -8.43 11.79
C SER A 42 3.19 -8.78 11.61
N GLY A 43 2.90 -10.03 11.21
CA GLY A 43 1.53 -10.52 11.03
C GLY A 43 0.82 -10.00 9.77
N PHE A 44 1.49 -9.21 8.93
CA PHE A 44 0.84 -8.59 7.79
C PHE A 44 0.54 -9.59 6.65
N GLY A 45 -0.71 -9.61 6.18
CA GLY A 45 -1.11 -10.40 5.01
C GLY A 45 -1.08 -11.93 5.18
N LEU A 46 -1.44 -12.47 6.34
CA LEU A 46 -1.32 -13.91 6.67
C LEU A 46 -2.08 -14.85 5.72
N CYS A 47 -3.17 -14.37 5.09
CA CYS A 47 -3.92 -15.16 4.11
C CYS A 47 -3.40 -15.05 2.67
N CYS A 48 -2.23 -14.44 2.45
CA CYS A 48 -1.64 -14.26 1.12
C CYS A 48 -2.59 -13.59 0.10
N GLY A 49 -3.46 -12.69 0.57
CA GLY A 49 -4.42 -11.98 -0.26
C GLY A 49 -5.70 -12.74 -0.63
N MET A 50 -6.00 -13.88 0.00
CA MET A 50 -7.27 -14.60 -0.18
C MET A 50 -8.51 -13.87 0.39
N GLY A 51 -8.31 -12.80 1.19
CA GLY A 51 -9.39 -12.00 1.75
C GLY A 51 -10.00 -12.55 3.05
N SER A 52 -9.33 -13.47 3.75
CA SER A 52 -9.91 -14.18 4.91
C SER A 52 -9.37 -13.76 6.29
N CYS A 53 -8.29 -12.96 6.36
CA CYS A 53 -7.63 -12.65 7.64
C CYS A 53 -7.78 -11.21 8.13
N GLY A 54 -8.02 -10.23 7.25
CA GLY A 54 -8.03 -8.81 7.63
C GLY A 54 -6.67 -8.23 8.04
N THR A 55 -5.59 -9.02 8.12
CA THR A 55 -4.28 -8.58 8.61
C THR A 55 -3.48 -7.73 7.61
N CYS A 56 -4.12 -7.23 6.56
CA CYS A 56 -3.55 -6.26 5.63
C CYS A 56 -4.34 -4.95 5.61
N LEU A 57 -5.08 -4.67 6.69
CA LEU A 57 -5.87 -3.44 6.84
C LEU A 57 -4.96 -2.23 6.96
N VAL A 58 -5.04 -1.30 6.02
CA VAL A 58 -4.31 -0.03 6.01
C VAL A 58 -5.29 1.13 5.86
N GLU A 59 -4.84 2.34 6.15
CA GLU A 59 -5.62 3.55 5.85
C GLU A 59 -5.00 4.28 4.66
N ILE A 60 -5.83 4.65 3.69
CA ILE A 60 -5.41 5.46 2.55
C ILE A 60 -5.98 6.86 2.70
N SER A 61 -5.14 7.88 2.55
CA SER A 61 -5.53 9.28 2.54
C SER A 61 -4.83 10.05 1.43
N ASN A 62 -5.44 11.16 1.02
CA ASN A 62 -4.75 12.18 0.23
C ASN A 62 -4.31 13.28 1.20
N LYS A 63 -3.12 13.87 1.01
CA LYS A 63 -2.61 14.98 1.84
C LYS A 63 -3.59 16.15 1.98
N GLU A 64 -4.45 16.36 0.98
CA GLU A 64 -5.44 17.45 0.97
C GLU A 64 -6.76 17.09 1.68
N ARG A 65 -6.99 15.81 2.00
CA ARG A 65 -8.26 15.35 2.60
C ARG A 65 -8.04 14.83 4.01
N SER A 66 -8.77 15.39 4.97
CA SER A 66 -8.74 14.95 6.37
C SER A 66 -9.32 13.55 6.58
N TYR A 67 -10.02 12.99 5.59
CA TYR A 67 -10.65 11.68 5.70
C TYR A 67 -9.67 10.56 5.32
N LYS A 68 -9.52 9.61 6.24
CA LYS A 68 -8.76 8.38 6.04
C LYS A 68 -9.73 7.23 5.71
N LYS A 69 -9.46 6.52 4.62
CA LYS A 69 -10.29 5.39 4.19
C LYS A 69 -9.61 4.08 4.59
N PRO A 70 -10.17 3.28 5.51
CA PRO A 70 -9.67 1.95 5.80
C PRO A 70 -9.92 1.03 4.59
N VAL A 71 -8.91 0.27 4.19
CA VAL A 71 -8.97 -0.69 3.07
C VAL A 71 -8.11 -1.92 3.36
N LEU A 72 -8.43 -3.05 2.75
CA LEU A 72 -7.54 -4.21 2.73
C LEU A 72 -6.52 -4.04 1.61
N ALA A 73 -5.23 -3.96 1.94
CA ALA A 73 -4.17 -3.75 0.94
C ALA A 73 -4.12 -4.86 -0.12
N CYS A 74 -4.61 -6.07 0.20
CA CYS A 74 -4.66 -7.17 -0.77
C CYS A 74 -5.66 -6.95 -1.91
N SER A 75 -6.65 -6.08 -1.73
CA SER A 75 -7.64 -5.74 -2.75
C SER A 75 -7.31 -4.44 -3.50
N ILE A 76 -6.18 -3.80 -3.22
CA ILE A 76 -5.77 -2.55 -3.84
C ILE A 76 -4.71 -2.85 -4.91
N ALA A 77 -5.05 -2.58 -6.17
CA ALA A 77 -4.13 -2.69 -7.28
C ALA A 77 -3.12 -1.53 -7.27
N ILE A 78 -1.91 -1.78 -7.79
CA ILE A 78 -0.94 -0.73 -8.05
C ILE A 78 -1.26 -0.06 -9.38
N ASN A 79 -1.84 1.14 -9.31
CA ASN A 79 -2.17 1.95 -10.47
C ASN A 79 -2.06 3.46 -10.13
N ASP A 80 -2.37 4.29 -11.12
CA ASP A 80 -2.39 5.74 -11.06
C ASP A 80 -3.29 6.32 -9.96
N GLN A 81 -4.28 5.58 -9.46
CA GLN A 81 -5.13 6.04 -8.35
C GLN A 81 -4.38 6.11 -7.01
N LEU A 82 -3.25 5.42 -6.88
CA LEU A 82 -2.37 5.54 -5.70
C LEU A 82 -1.47 6.76 -5.78
N ALA A 83 -1.35 7.42 -6.93
CA ALA A 83 -0.45 8.56 -7.08
C ALA A 83 -0.77 9.67 -6.05
N ASN A 84 0.27 10.16 -5.37
CA ASN A 84 0.23 11.18 -4.33
C ASN A 84 -0.57 10.80 -3.07
N MET A 85 -0.95 9.54 -2.93
CA MET A 85 -1.61 9.05 -1.72
C MET A 85 -0.60 8.78 -0.59
N VAL A 86 -1.10 8.79 0.63
CA VAL A 86 -0.39 8.33 1.82
C VAL A 86 -1.11 7.08 2.32
N VAL A 87 -0.35 6.00 2.49
CA VAL A 87 -0.82 4.75 3.07
C VAL A 87 -0.27 4.65 4.48
N LEU A 88 -1.15 4.63 5.47
CA LEU A 88 -0.78 4.49 6.87
C LEU A 88 -0.89 3.04 7.28
N ILE A 89 0.21 2.51 7.82
CA ILE A 89 0.32 1.14 8.29
C ILE A 89 0.36 1.18 9.83
N PRO A 90 -0.60 0.53 10.52
CA PRO A 90 -0.60 0.38 11.98
C PRO A 90 0.74 -0.10 12.55
N ASP A 91 1.17 0.54 13.63
CA ASP A 91 2.45 0.23 14.31
C ASP A 91 2.35 -1.03 15.18
N SER A 92 1.19 -1.27 15.79
CA SER A 92 0.87 -2.54 16.42
C SER A 92 0.63 -3.55 15.30
N GLY A 93 1.49 -4.56 15.19
CA GLY A 93 1.32 -5.66 14.25
C GLY A 93 -0.07 -6.32 14.36
N TYR A 94 -0.32 -7.25 13.44
CA TYR A 94 -1.64 -7.88 13.26
C TYR A 94 -1.73 -9.29 13.83
#